data_AF-A0A7Y0R0D2-F1
#
_entry.id   AF-A0A7Y0R0D2-F1
#
_cell.length_a   1.000
_cell.length_b   1.000
_cell.length_c   1.000
_cell.angle_alpha   90.00
_cell.angle_beta   90.00
_cell.angle_gamma   90.00
#
_symmetry.space_group_name_H-M   'P 1'
#
loop_
_entity.id
_entity.type
_entity.pdbx_description
1 polymer ?
#
loop_
_entity_poly.entity_id
_entity_poly.type
_entity_poly.pdbx_seq_one_letter_code
_entity_poly.pdbx_strand_id
1 'polypeptide(L)'
;AIVPILSVEENTNISARPWNLKLGGLIDFKWERDNAEQQRKALNVKTASLQQAIGQLSGGNQQKVILGRWLSTDMSVILLDEPTRGIDVGAKSEIYELIFNLAERGVTVLVVSSDLPEVLGISDRVMVMKEGAVTGELQRHEFKEQTALSLAMLGNNQAAA
;
A
#
# COMPACT_ATOMS: atom_id res chain seq x y z
N ALA A 1 -1.41 1.72 10.70
CA ALA A 1 -1.29 2.75 11.76
C ALA A 1 0.15 2.82 12.28
N ILE A 2 0.65 4.02 12.57
CA ILE A 2 1.95 4.20 13.26
C ILE A 2 1.77 4.00 14.77
N VAL A 3 2.87 3.70 15.47
CA VAL A 3 2.96 3.81 16.93
C VAL A 3 3.85 5.02 17.23
N PRO A 4 3.28 6.22 17.52
CA PRO A 4 3.99 7.49 17.44
C PRO A 4 5.22 7.61 18.36
N ILE A 5 5.14 6.97 19.52
CA ILE A 5 6.19 6.99 20.55
C ILE A 5 7.37 6.06 20.22
N LEU A 6 7.17 5.09 19.33
CA LEU A 6 8.19 4.14 18.95
C LEU A 6 9.06 4.68 17.84
N SER A 7 10.26 4.12 17.76
CA SER A 7 11.26 4.51 16.77
C SER A 7 10.86 4.18 15.33
N VAL A 8 11.58 4.75 14.37
CA VAL A 8 11.49 4.35 12.95
C VAL A 8 11.84 2.86 12.79
N GLU A 9 12.87 2.38 13.48
CA GLU A 9 13.29 0.97 13.47
C GLU A 9 12.14 0.06 13.91
N GLU A 10 11.55 0.33 15.08
CA GLU A 10 10.45 -0.48 15.62
C GLU A 10 9.21 -0.41 14.72
N ASN A 11 8.85 0.79 14.26
CA ASN A 11 7.73 0.93 13.34
C ASN A 11 7.99 0.23 12.01
N THR A 12 9.23 0.08 11.56
CA THR A 12 9.52 -0.69 10.33
C THR A 12 9.35 -2.18 10.60
N ASN A 13 9.88 -2.68 11.71
CA ASN A 13 10.01 -4.12 11.93
C ASN A 13 8.81 -4.78 12.61
N ILE A 14 7.92 -4.03 13.27
CA ILE A 14 6.88 -4.60 14.16
C ILE A 14 6.02 -5.70 13.51
N SER A 15 5.69 -5.61 12.21
CA SER A 15 4.90 -6.61 11.49
C SER A 15 5.71 -7.83 11.05
N ALA A 16 6.99 -7.64 10.78
CA ALA A 16 7.90 -8.68 10.28
C ALA A 16 8.65 -9.40 11.41
N ARG A 17 8.74 -8.79 12.60
CA ARG A 17 9.45 -9.29 13.78
C ARG A 17 9.07 -10.73 14.17
N PRO A 18 7.79 -11.13 14.26
CA PRO A 18 7.43 -12.48 14.69
C PRO A 18 8.06 -13.58 13.83
N TRP A 19 8.30 -13.29 12.56
CA TRP A 19 8.85 -14.22 11.57
C TRP A 19 10.38 -14.25 11.55
N ASN A 20 11.04 -13.33 12.28
CA ASN A 20 12.49 -13.13 12.28
C ASN A 20 13.10 -13.18 13.70
N LEU A 21 12.46 -13.93 14.61
CA LEU A 21 12.96 -14.15 15.96
C LEU A 21 14.11 -15.19 15.98
N LYS A 22 15.07 -14.97 16.88
CA LYS A 22 16.15 -15.91 17.20
C LYS A 22 15.73 -16.85 18.33
N LEU A 23 16.32 -18.06 18.34
CA LEU A 23 16.25 -19.02 19.45
C LEU A 23 14.83 -19.22 20.02
N GLY A 24 13.82 -19.30 19.14
CA GLY A 24 12.43 -19.60 19.51
C GLY A 24 11.66 -18.48 20.21
N GLY A 25 12.16 -17.23 20.24
CA GLY A 25 11.40 -16.10 20.79
C GLY A 25 12.14 -14.79 21.06
N LEU A 26 13.46 -14.74 20.86
CA LEU A 26 14.27 -13.55 21.13
C LEU A 26 14.31 -12.62 19.92
N ILE A 27 14.26 -11.32 20.18
CA ILE A 27 14.37 -10.29 19.13
C ILE A 27 15.78 -10.33 18.53
N ASP A 28 15.85 -10.42 17.19
CA ASP A 28 17.10 -10.26 16.46
C ASP A 28 17.36 -8.78 16.13
N PHE A 29 17.97 -8.06 17.05
CA PHE A 29 18.29 -6.63 16.88
C PHE A 29 19.21 -6.35 15.69
N LYS A 30 20.03 -7.33 15.27
CA LYS A 30 20.88 -7.15 14.08
C LYS A 30 20.02 -7.13 12.83
N TRP A 31 19.14 -8.12 12.68
CA TRP A 31 18.19 -8.17 11.57
C TRP A 31 17.27 -6.95 11.56
N GLU A 32 16.73 -6.53 12.71
CA GLU A 32 15.87 -5.34 12.79
C GLU A 32 16.57 -4.08 12.27
N ARG A 33 17.83 -3.86 12.68
CA ARG A 33 18.62 -2.72 12.23
C ARG A 33 18.94 -2.80 10.74
N ASP A 34 19.39 -3.95 10.26
CA ASP A 34 19.78 -4.15 8.87
C ASP A 34 18.58 -3.96 7.93
N ASN A 35 17.42 -4.54 8.28
CA ASN A 35 16.18 -4.37 7.53
C ASN A 35 15.68 -2.92 7.57
N ALA A 36 15.65 -2.28 8.74
CA ALA A 36 15.20 -0.89 8.85
C ALA A 36 16.08 0.06 8.02
N GLU A 37 17.40 -0.14 8.01
CA GLU A 37 18.32 0.66 7.20
C GLU A 37 18.13 0.40 5.70
N GLN A 38 17.86 -0.84 5.30
CA GLN A 38 17.53 -1.19 3.92
C GLN A 38 16.27 -0.43 3.46
N GLN A 39 15.18 -0.49 4.23
CA GLN A 39 13.92 0.19 3.87
C GLN A 39 14.06 1.71 3.91
N ARG A 40 14.81 2.26 4.88
CA ARG A 40 15.10 3.70 4.96
C ARG A 40 15.78 4.20 3.69
N LYS A 41 16.75 3.45 3.15
CA LYS A 41 17.43 3.76 1.89
C LYS A 41 16.52 3.59 0.69
N ALA A 42 15.84 2.43 0.58
CA ALA A 42 14.99 2.11 -0.56
C ALA A 42 13.87 3.13 -0.77
N LEU A 43 13.30 3.64 0.33
CA LEU A 43 12.18 4.59 0.29
C LEU A 43 12.61 6.04 0.50
N ASN A 44 13.91 6.30 0.62
CA ASN A 44 14.48 7.62 0.88
C ASN A 44 13.82 8.32 2.09
N VAL A 45 13.69 7.60 3.21
CA VAL A 45 13.13 8.13 4.45
C VAL A 45 14.14 9.10 5.07
N LYS A 46 13.71 10.36 5.21
CA LYS A 46 14.48 11.43 5.86
C LYS A 46 14.23 11.37 7.37
N THR A 47 15.25 10.94 8.11
CA THR A 47 15.28 10.86 9.57
C THR A 47 16.69 11.10 10.09
N ALA A 48 16.83 11.66 11.29
CA ALA A 48 18.14 11.88 11.92
C ALA A 48 18.79 10.57 12.37
N SER A 49 17.99 9.58 12.77
CA SER A 49 18.43 8.23 13.13
C SER A 49 17.26 7.26 13.11
N LEU A 50 17.55 5.95 12.98
CA LEU A 50 16.51 4.91 13.07
C LEU A 50 15.83 4.87 14.46
N GLN A 51 16.48 5.44 15.49
CA GLN A 51 15.97 5.51 16.86
C GLN A 51 15.08 6.75 17.09
N GLN A 52 14.98 7.67 16.13
CA GLN A 52 14.07 8.81 16.21
C GLN A 52 12.62 8.31 16.30
N ALA A 53 11.81 8.90 17.18
CA ALA A 53 10.39 8.58 17.27
C ALA A 53 9.67 8.93 15.96
N ILE A 54 8.91 7.99 15.40
CA ILE A 54 8.23 8.18 14.11
C ILE A 54 7.26 9.37 14.13
N GLY A 55 6.66 9.65 15.29
CA GLY A 55 5.73 10.77 15.48
C GLY A 55 6.36 12.14 15.23
N GLN A 56 7.69 12.24 15.21
CA GLN A 56 8.43 13.47 14.94
C GLN A 56 8.76 13.66 13.45
N LEU A 57 8.51 12.65 12.60
CA LEU A 57 8.71 12.76 11.16
C LEU A 57 7.54 13.51 10.50
N SER A 58 7.78 14.10 9.33
CA SER A 58 6.70 14.62 8.49
C SER A 58 5.77 13.49 8.03
N GLY A 59 4.49 13.80 7.75
CA GLY A 59 3.51 12.80 7.34
C GLY A 59 3.96 11.94 6.15
N GLY A 60 4.61 12.53 5.14
CA GLY A 60 5.16 11.78 4.00
C GLY A 60 6.27 10.78 4.41
N ASN A 61 7.15 11.15 5.35
CA ASN A 61 8.16 10.20 5.86
C ASN A 61 7.54 9.13 6.77
N GLN A 62 6.51 9.47 7.55
CA GLN A 62 5.76 8.47 8.33
C GLN A 62 5.12 7.42 7.41
N GLN A 63 4.53 7.85 6.29
CA GLN A 63 3.99 6.94 5.28
C GLN A 63 5.07 6.06 4.68
N LYS A 64 6.22 6.63 4.28
CA LYS A 64 7.36 5.84 3.78
C LYS A 64 7.82 4.77 4.77
N VAL A 65 7.84 5.05 6.08
CA VAL A 65 8.15 4.03 7.08
C VAL A 65 7.07 2.93 7.15
N ILE A 66 5.79 3.27 7.01
CA ILE A 66 4.70 2.29 6.92
C ILE A 66 4.82 1.43 5.65
N LEU A 67 5.19 2.01 4.52
CA LEU A 67 5.48 1.25 3.30
C LEU A 67 6.65 0.29 3.53
N GLY A 68 7.72 0.75 4.19
CA GLY A 68 8.86 -0.08 4.57
C GLY A 68 8.46 -1.26 5.46
N ARG A 69 7.54 -1.05 6.41
CA ARG A 69 6.97 -2.12 7.24
C ARG A 69 6.29 -3.20 6.40
N TRP A 70 5.52 -2.80 5.39
CA TRP A 70 4.88 -3.75 4.48
C TRP A 70 5.92 -4.53 3.68
N LEU A 71 6.91 -3.83 3.11
CA LEU A 71 8.01 -4.45 2.34
C LEU A 71 8.91 -5.37 3.18
N SER A 72 8.90 -5.22 4.51
CA SER A 72 9.65 -6.07 5.44
C SER A 72 8.98 -7.41 5.71
N THR A 73 7.72 -7.58 5.28
CA THR A 73 6.94 -8.80 5.47
C THR A 73 6.85 -9.54 4.14
N ASP A 74 7.01 -10.86 4.16
CA ASP A 74 6.69 -11.68 2.99
C ASP A 74 5.17 -11.78 2.84
N MET A 75 4.62 -11.01 1.90
CA MET A 75 3.17 -10.91 1.68
C MET A 75 2.80 -11.37 0.28
N SER A 76 1.79 -12.22 0.18
CA SER A 76 1.25 -12.64 -1.12
C SER A 76 0.14 -11.72 -1.63
N VAL A 77 -0.52 -10.98 -0.73
CA VAL A 77 -1.64 -10.09 -1.05
C VAL A 77 -1.58 -8.82 -0.19
N ILE A 78 -1.86 -7.65 -0.77
CA ILE A 78 -2.02 -6.38 -0.07
C ILE A 78 -3.33 -5.69 -0.48
N LEU A 79 -4.08 -5.18 0.50
CA LEU A 79 -5.29 -4.38 0.32
C LEU A 79 -4.99 -2.92 0.66
N LEU A 80 -5.27 -2.03 -0.27
CA LEU A 80 -5.07 -0.59 -0.13
C LEU A 80 -6.41 0.14 -0.29
N ASP A 81 -6.88 0.74 0.80
CA ASP A 81 -8.12 1.53 0.81
C ASP A 81 -7.79 3.02 0.70
N GLU A 82 -8.22 3.64 -0.40
CA GLU A 82 -8.02 5.05 -0.73
C GLU A 82 -6.53 5.50 -0.57
N PRO A 83 -5.57 4.82 -1.22
CA PRO A 83 -4.14 4.94 -0.89
C PRO A 83 -3.55 6.33 -1.14
N THR A 84 -4.16 7.13 -2.02
CA THR A 84 -3.69 8.49 -2.33
C THR A 84 -4.59 9.60 -1.80
N ARG A 85 -5.59 9.28 -0.98
CA ARG A 85 -6.50 10.30 -0.42
C ARG A 85 -5.74 11.21 0.54
N GLY A 86 -5.84 12.53 0.29
CA GLY A 86 -5.14 13.54 1.09
C GLY A 86 -3.65 13.67 0.80
N ILE A 87 -3.17 13.07 -0.29
CA ILE A 87 -1.79 13.19 -0.78
C ILE A 87 -1.72 14.22 -1.90
N ASP A 88 -0.66 15.03 -1.88
CA ASP A 88 -0.37 15.98 -2.94
C ASP A 88 -0.13 15.26 -4.28
N VAL A 89 -0.52 15.90 -5.39
CA VAL A 89 -0.41 15.32 -6.74
C VAL A 89 1.02 14.88 -7.05
N GLY A 90 2.04 15.62 -6.59
CA GLY A 90 3.44 15.28 -6.82
C GLY A 90 3.95 14.05 -6.04
N ALA A 91 3.26 13.66 -4.95
CA ALA A 91 3.62 12.49 -4.15
C ALA A 91 2.80 11.24 -4.50
N LYS A 92 1.70 11.38 -5.27
CA LYS A 92 0.90 10.23 -5.74
C LYS A 92 1.73 9.27 -6.60
N SER A 93 2.61 9.79 -7.45
CA SER A 93 3.45 8.97 -8.34
C SER A 93 4.36 8.02 -7.55
N GLU A 94 4.92 8.45 -6.42
CA GLU A 94 5.75 7.59 -5.57
C GLU A 94 4.96 6.39 -5.02
N ILE A 95 3.68 6.59 -4.68
CA ILE A 95 2.80 5.51 -4.20
C ILE A 95 2.46 4.54 -5.34
N TYR A 96 2.20 5.06 -6.54
CA TYR A 96 1.92 4.22 -7.71
C TYR A 96 3.12 3.37 -8.10
N GLU A 97 4.33 3.96 -8.14
CA GLU A 97 5.56 3.22 -8.39
C GLU A 97 5.77 2.09 -7.38
N LEU A 98 5.48 2.34 -6.11
CA LEU A 98 5.53 1.28 -5.09
C LEU A 98 4.53 0.15 -5.38
N ILE A 99 3.30 0.48 -5.74
CA ILE A 99 2.26 -0.51 -6.09
C ILE A 99 2.72 -1.36 -7.27
N PHE A 100 3.26 -0.75 -8.33
CA PHE A 100 3.79 -1.47 -9.49
C PHE A 100 4.95 -2.39 -9.09
N ASN A 101 5.91 -1.91 -8.31
CA ASN A 101 7.04 -2.71 -7.84
C ASN A 101 6.59 -3.91 -6.97
N LEU A 102 5.52 -3.75 -6.18
CA LEU A 102 4.92 -4.86 -5.43
C LEU A 102 4.31 -5.90 -6.36
N ALA A 103 3.53 -5.45 -7.35
CA ALA A 103 2.90 -6.33 -8.33
C ALA A 103 3.94 -7.08 -9.17
N GLU A 104 5.01 -6.41 -9.64
CA GLU A 104 6.12 -7.02 -10.38
C GLU A 104 6.86 -8.10 -9.57
N ARG A 105 6.90 -7.96 -8.24
CA ARG A 105 7.47 -8.96 -7.33
C ARG A 105 6.54 -10.14 -7.06
N GLY A 106 5.35 -10.18 -7.67
CA GLY A 106 4.37 -11.25 -7.53
C GLY A 106 3.40 -11.07 -6.36
N VAL A 107 3.36 -9.89 -5.73
CA VAL A 107 2.37 -9.57 -4.70
C VAL A 107 1.05 -9.18 -5.38
N THR A 108 -0.05 -9.83 -5.02
CA THR A 108 -1.38 -9.41 -5.50
C THR A 108 -1.78 -8.11 -4.81
N VAL A 109 -2.03 -7.05 -5.57
CA VAL A 109 -2.47 -5.76 -5.04
C VAL A 109 -3.95 -5.54 -5.33
N LEU A 110 -4.75 -5.36 -4.28
CA LEU A 110 -6.15 -4.94 -4.39
C LEU A 110 -6.25 -3.47 -3.93
N VAL A 111 -6.61 -2.58 -4.85
CA VAL A 111 -6.84 -1.17 -4.54
C VAL A 111 -8.33 -0.87 -4.55
N VAL A 112 -8.80 -0.19 -3.50
CA VAL A 112 -10.13 0.40 -3.42
C VAL A 112 -9.95 1.91 -3.53
N SER A 113 -10.58 2.53 -4.53
CA SER A 113 -10.57 3.97 -4.70
C SER A 113 -11.82 4.43 -5.44
N SER A 114 -12.28 5.62 -5.09
CA SER A 114 -13.35 6.35 -5.78
C SER A 114 -12.83 7.28 -6.89
N ASP A 115 -11.50 7.41 -7.05
CA ASP A 115 -10.82 8.18 -8.09
C ASP A 115 -10.63 7.32 -9.35
N LEU A 116 -11.46 7.59 -10.38
CA LEU A 116 -11.46 6.85 -11.66
C LEU A 116 -10.12 6.88 -12.39
N PRO A 117 -9.49 8.06 -12.62
CA PRO A 117 -8.13 8.14 -13.16
C PRO A 117 -7.11 7.28 -12.43
N GLU A 118 -7.18 7.21 -11.09
CA GLU A 118 -6.28 6.38 -10.28
C GLU A 118 -6.48 4.90 -10.57
N VAL A 119 -7.70 4.37 -10.41
CA VAL A 119 -7.96 2.93 -10.61
C VAL A 119 -7.68 2.49 -12.04
N LEU A 120 -8.01 3.31 -13.04
CA LEU A 120 -7.71 3.02 -14.44
C LEU A 120 -6.20 3.16 -14.73
N GLY A 121 -5.49 4.01 -13.99
CA GLY A 121 -4.05 4.22 -14.15
C GLY A 121 -3.22 3.02 -13.70
N ILE A 122 -3.56 2.44 -12.54
CA ILE A 122 -2.69 1.48 -11.84
C ILE A 122 -3.13 0.01 -11.91
N SER A 123 -4.36 -0.26 -12.36
CA SER A 123 -4.92 -1.61 -12.30
C SER A 123 -4.74 -2.38 -13.60
N ASP A 124 -4.54 -3.70 -13.49
CA ASP A 124 -4.67 -4.63 -14.61
C ASP A 124 -6.14 -4.86 -14.99
N ARG A 125 -7.02 -4.80 -13.97
CA ARG A 125 -8.45 -5.08 -14.05
C ARG A 125 -9.21 -4.27 -13.01
N VAL A 126 -10.43 -3.84 -13.34
CA VAL A 126 -11.28 -3.05 -12.43
C VAL A 126 -12.61 -3.75 -12.22
N MET A 127 -13.00 -3.92 -10.96
CA MET A 127 -14.35 -4.33 -10.58
C MET A 127 -15.13 -3.10 -10.13
N VAL A 128 -16.32 -2.89 -10.70
CA VAL A 128 -17.19 -1.77 -10.34
C VAL A 128 -18.25 -2.27 -9.38
N MET A 129 -18.44 -1.57 -8.26
CA MET A 129 -19.41 -1.90 -7.23
C MET A 129 -20.40 -0.75 -7.02
N LYS A 130 -21.67 -1.10 -6.77
CA LYS A 130 -22.75 -0.18 -6.40
C LYS A 130 -23.64 -0.87 -5.37
N GLU A 131 -23.96 -0.17 -4.28
CA GLU A 131 -24.88 -0.65 -3.23
C GLU A 131 -24.54 -2.07 -2.70
N GLY A 132 -23.25 -2.38 -2.59
CA GLY A 132 -22.77 -3.68 -2.10
C GLY A 132 -22.74 -4.81 -3.13
N ALA A 133 -23.17 -4.56 -4.37
CA ALA A 133 -23.12 -5.52 -5.47
C ALA A 133 -22.07 -5.15 -6.52
N VAL A 134 -21.44 -6.14 -7.13
CA VAL A 134 -20.58 -5.93 -8.32
C VAL A 134 -21.49 -5.72 -9.52
N THR A 135 -21.37 -4.55 -10.16
CA THR A 135 -22.18 -4.19 -11.33
C THR A 135 -21.47 -4.42 -12.65
N GLY A 136 -20.15 -4.66 -12.63
CA GLY A 136 -19.40 -5.03 -13.80
C GLY A 136 -17.90 -5.18 -13.53
N GLU A 137 -17.21 -5.68 -14.54
CA GLU A 137 -15.77 -5.88 -14.57
C GLU A 137 -15.24 -5.28 -15.87
N LEU A 138 -14.10 -4.62 -15.81
CA LEU A 138 -13.40 -4.06 -16.95
C LEU A 138 -12.02 -4.71 -17.05
N GLN A 139 -11.71 -5.23 -18.23
CA GLN A 139 -10.37 -5.62 -18.62
C GLN A 139 -9.62 -4.41 -19.17
N ARG A 140 -8.28 -4.46 -19.20
CA ARG A 140 -7.42 -3.32 -19.59
C ARG A 140 -7.81 -2.64 -20.91
N HIS A 141 -8.29 -3.40 -21.91
CA HIS A 141 -8.71 -2.87 -23.21
C HIS A 141 -10.03 -2.07 -23.17
N GLU A 142 -10.79 -2.21 -22.09
CA GLU A 142 -12.08 -1.55 -21.85
C GLU A 142 -11.96 -0.30 -20.96
N PHE A 143 -10.73 0.03 -20.52
CA PHE A 143 -10.46 1.11 -19.58
C PHE A 143 -10.79 2.46 -20.20
N LYS A 144 -12.02 2.91 -19.94
CA LYS A 144 -12.56 4.23 -20.29
C LYS A 144 -13.40 4.70 -19.12
N GLU A 145 -13.20 5.95 -18.70
CA GLU A 145 -13.97 6.55 -17.60
C GLU A 145 -15.48 6.43 -17.83
N GLN A 146 -15.94 6.68 -19.06
CA GLN A 146 -17.35 6.57 -19.44
C GLN A 146 -17.91 5.16 -19.22
N THR A 147 -17.15 4.11 -19.52
CA THR A 147 -17.58 2.73 -19.31
C THR A 147 -17.69 2.41 -17.82
N ALA A 148 -16.67 2.80 -17.04
CA ALA A 148 -16.67 2.61 -15.59
C ALA A 148 -17.80 3.38 -14.89
N LEU A 149 -18.03 4.64 -15.29
CA LEU A 149 -19.14 5.47 -14.80
C LEU A 149 -20.50 4.86 -15.16
N SER A 150 -20.65 4.37 -16.39
CA SER A 150 -21.87 3.69 -16.83
C SER A 150 -22.20 2.49 -15.92
N LEU A 151 -21.21 1.63 -15.63
CA LEU A 151 -21.37 0.50 -14.71
C LEU A 151 -21.71 0.93 -13.28
N ALA A 152 -21.14 2.03 -12.80
CA ALA A 152 -21.38 2.55 -11.45
C ALA A 152 -22.76 3.22 -11.30
N MET A 153 -23.30 3.79 -12.37
CA MET A 153 -24.57 4.52 -12.35
C MET A 153 -25.75 3.65 -12.73
N LEU A 154 -25.67 2.96 -13.87
CA LEU A 154 -26.78 2.25 -14.49
C LEU A 154 -26.89 0.80 -13.98
N GLY A 155 -25.76 0.18 -13.61
CA GLY A 155 -25.68 -1.22 -13.22
C GLY A 155 -25.97 -2.18 -14.39
N ASN A 156 -25.25 -3.30 -14.48
CA ASN A 156 -25.73 -4.38 -15.34
C ASN A 156 -27.00 -4.97 -14.73
N ASN A 157 -28.14 -4.69 -15.35
CA ASN A 157 -29.44 -5.26 -15.01
C ASN A 157 -29.54 -6.75 -15.43
N GLN A 158 -28.49 -7.56 -15.17
CA GLN A 158 -28.39 -8.95 -15.60
C GLN A 158 -28.20 -9.97 -14.46
N ALA A 159 -28.39 -9.59 -13.20
CA ALA A 159 -28.38 -10.54 -12.08
C ALA A 159 -29.68 -10.50 -11.28
N ALA A 160 -30.80 -10.85 -11.93
CA ALA A 160 -32.04 -11.29 -11.28
C ALA A 160 -32.94 -12.00 -12.31
N ALA A 161 -32.55 -13.20 -12.72
CA ALA A 161 -33.41 -14.20 -13.35
C ALA A 161 -33.12 -15.56 -12.72
#